data_AF-A0A329YN28-F1
#
_entry.id   AF-A0A329YN28-F1
#
_cell.length_a   1.000
_cell.length_b   1.000
_cell.length_c   1.000
_cell.angle_alpha   90.00
_cell.angle_beta   90.00
_cell.angle_gamma   90.00
#
_symmetry.space_group_name_H-M   'P 1'
#
loop_
_entity.id
_entity.type
_entity.pdbx_description
1 polymer ?
#
loop_
_entity_poly.entity_id
_entity_poly.type
_entity_poly.pdbx_seq_one_letter_code
_entity_poly.pdbx_strand_id
1 'polypeptide(L)' 'MKTKIVSAEDKRDIKLAIDKTLEFGSMSDEQILDLGISPESLARNRNAIAAGIRASGIQFAA' A
#
# COMPACT_ATOMS: atom_id res chain seq x y z
N MET A 1 10.82 -14.22 -6.36
CA MET A 1 10.53 -13.42 -7.56
C MET A 1 10.49 -11.95 -7.16
N LYS A 2 11.32 -11.09 -7.78
CA LYS A 2 11.39 -9.66 -7.43
C LYS A 2 10.11 -8.99 -7.91
N THR A 3 9.27 -8.51 -6.98
CA THR A 3 8.13 -7.64 -7.29
C THR A 3 8.70 -6.32 -7.82
N LYS A 4 8.87 -6.24 -9.15
CA LYS A 4 9.22 -4.98 -9.81
C LYS A 4 8.03 -4.07 -9.62
N ILE A 5 8.19 -2.97 -8.90
CA ILE A 5 7.23 -1.86 -8.94
C ILE A 5 7.13 -1.48 -10.42
N VAL A 6 5.97 -1.73 -11.03
CA VAL A 6 5.85 -1.88 -12.49
C VAL A 6 5.86 -0.52 -13.18
N SER A 7 5.23 0.49 -12.59
CA SER A 7 5.01 1.82 -13.19
C SER A 7 4.95 2.96 -12.15
N ALA A 8 4.94 4.21 -12.63
CA ALA A 8 4.73 5.40 -11.79
C ALA A 8 3.34 5.43 -11.12
N GLU A 9 2.35 4.81 -11.77
CA GLU A 9 1.01 4.57 -11.23
C GLU A 9 1.05 3.66 -10.00
N ASP A 10 1.73 2.51 -10.09
CA ASP A 10 1.91 1.61 -8.96
C ASP A 10 2.55 2.31 -7.74
N LYS A 11 3.52 3.20 -7.98
CA LYS A 11 4.13 3.99 -6.89
C LYS A 11 3.12 4.92 -6.20
N ARG A 12 2.23 5.53 -6.98
CA ARG A 12 1.16 6.40 -6.43
C ARG A 12 0.16 5.56 -5.64
N ASP A 13 -0.26 4.43 -6.19
CA ASP A 13 -1.18 3.50 -5.54
C ASP A 13 -0.62 2.97 -4.22
N ILE A 14 0.65 2.52 -4.23
CA ILE A 14 1.35 2.06 -3.02
C ILE A 14 1.36 3.16 -1.96
N LYS A 15 1.76 4.38 -2.35
CA LYS A 15 1.85 5.50 -1.42
C LYS A 15 0.48 5.87 -0.86
N LEU A 16 -0.56 5.91 -1.71
CA LEU A 16 -1.92 6.22 -1.31
C LEU A 16 -2.48 5.17 -0.34
N ALA A 17 -2.29 3.89 -0.64
CA ALA A 17 -2.71 2.79 0.22
C ALA A 17 -2.02 2.83 1.58
N ILE A 18 -0.70 3.05 1.63
CA ILE A 18 0.05 3.16 2.89
C ILE A 18 -0.45 4.35 3.71
N ASP A 19 -0.53 5.54 3.10
CA ASP A 19 -0.92 6.78 3.76
C ASP A 19 -2.33 6.66 4.37
N LYS A 20 -3.30 6.17 3.60
CA LYS A 20 -4.66 5.95 4.09
C LYS A 20 -4.73 4.84 5.13
N THR A 21 -3.97 3.76 4.99
CA THR A 21 -3.94 2.70 6.01
C THR A 21 -3.38 3.22 7.33
N LEU A 22 -2.39 4.12 7.30
CA LEU A 22 -1.86 4.77 8.52
C LEU A 22 -2.85 5.78 9.11
N GLU A 23 -3.54 6.55 8.27
CA GLU A 23 -4.56 7.54 8.69
C GLU A 23 -5.74 6.87 9.40
N PHE A 24 -6.23 5.73 8.86
CA PHE A 24 -7.34 4.96 9.44
C PHE A 24 -6.89 3.91 10.47
N GLY A 25 -5.58 3.73 10.67
CA GLY A 25 -4.98 2.73 11.56
C GLY A 25 -5.00 1.30 11.00
N SER A 26 -6.00 0.93 10.19
CA SER A 26 -6.00 -0.27 9.36
C SER A 26 -7.02 -0.12 8.23
N MET A 27 -6.77 -0.76 7.09
CA MET A 27 -7.71 -0.82 5.98
C MET A 27 -7.77 -2.23 5.41
N SER A 28 -8.98 -2.68 5.07
CA SER A 28 -9.20 -3.93 4.34
C SER A 28 -8.85 -3.78 2.86
N ASP A 29 -8.52 -4.88 2.19
CA ASP A 29 -8.23 -4.87 0.74
C ASP A 29 -9.38 -4.21 -0.06
N GLU A 30 -10.65 -4.42 0.32
CA GLU A 30 -11.83 -3.78 -0.28
C GLU A 30 -11.81 -2.25 -0.15
N GLN A 31 -11.41 -1.72 1.01
CA GLN A 31 -11.32 -0.28 1.22
C GLN A 31 -10.17 0.33 0.43
N ILE A 32 -9.09 -0.43 0.22
CA ILE A 32 -7.96 0.00 -0.62
C ILE A 32 -8.39 0.05 -2.09
N LEU A 33 -9.23 -0.88 -2.55
CA LEU A 33 -9.81 -0.85 -3.89
C LEU A 33 -10.76 0.35 -4.08
N ASP A 34 -11.50 0.72 -3.03
CA ASP A 34 -12.39 1.90 -3.04
C ASP A 34 -11.63 3.23 -3.23
N LEU A 35 -10.32 3.27 -2.91
CA LEU A 35 -9.44 4.42 -3.19
C LEU A 35 -9.16 4.62 -4.69
N GLY A 36 -9.72 3.79 -5.57
CA GLY A 36 -9.48 3.82 -7.02
C GLY A 36 -8.24 3.02 -7.43
N ILE A 37 -7.67 2.23 -6.52
CA ILE A 37 -6.55 1.34 -6.83
C ILE A 37 -7.09 0.12 -7.56
N SER A 38 -6.54 -0.15 -8.74
CA SER A 38 -6.94 -1.32 -9.51
C SER A 38 -6.57 -2.62 -8.77
N PRO A 39 -7.43 -3.65 -8.78
CA PRO A 39 -7.16 -4.91 -8.08
C PRO A 39 -5.88 -5.61 -8.54
N GLU A 40 -5.53 -5.47 -9.82
CA GLU A 40 -4.27 -5.97 -10.36
C GLU A 40 -3.05 -5.22 -9.80
N SER A 41 -3.14 -3.90 -9.64
CA SER A 41 -2.10 -3.07 -9.01
C SER A 41 -1.97 -3.43 -7.53
N LEU A 42 -3.09 -3.57 -6.81
CA LEU A 42 -3.09 -3.98 -5.42
C LEU A 42 -2.44 -5.36 -5.23
N ALA A 43 -2.81 -6.35 -6.04
CA ALA A 43 -2.25 -7.70 -5.95
C ALA A 43 -0.74 -7.73 -6.23
N ARG A 44 -0.28 -6.98 -7.24
CA ARG A 44 1.16 -6.87 -7.56
C ARG A 44 1.94 -6.14 -6.47
N ASN A 45 1.34 -5.14 -5.84
CA ASN A 45 2.04 -4.26 -4.91
C ASN A 45 1.74 -4.53 -3.43
N ARG A 46 0.92 -5.53 -3.11
CA ARG A 46 0.51 -5.89 -1.73
C ARG A 46 1.68 -6.03 -0.77
N ASN A 47 2.76 -6.67 -1.22
CA ASN A 47 3.98 -6.83 -0.43
C ASN A 47 4.69 -5.49 -0.16
N ALA A 48 4.70 -4.57 -1.13
CA ALA A 48 5.30 -3.25 -0.96
C ALA A 48 4.46 -2.36 -0.02
N ILE A 49 3.12 -2.43 -0.12
CA ILE A 49 2.19 -1.74 0.76
C ILE A 49 2.35 -2.24 2.20
N ALA A 50 2.32 -3.55 2.41
CA ALA A 50 2.50 -4.15 3.75
C ALA A 50 3.89 -3.85 4.34
N ALA A 51 4.94 -3.81 3.51
CA ALA A 51 6.28 -3.43 3.96
C ALA A 51 6.34 -1.93 4.33
N GLY A 52 5.70 -1.05 3.56
CA GLY A 52 5.65 0.38 3.82
C GLY A 52 4.82 0.74 5.07
N ILE A 53 3.70 0.06 5.29
CA ILE A 53 2.90 0.18 6.53
C ILE A 53 3.76 -0.25 7.74
N ARG A 54 4.45 -1.40 7.66
CA ARG A 54 5.34 -1.84 8.74
C ARG A 54 6.50 -0.88 8.98
N ALA A 55 7.15 -0.38 7.94
CA ALA A 55 8.23 0.59 8.06
C ALA A 55 7.76 1.88 8.74
N SER A 56 6.56 2.34 8.40
CA SER A 56 5.96 3.54 9.01
C SER A 56 5.51 3.27 10.44
N GLY A 57 4.92 2.12 10.73
CA GLY A 57 4.54 1.72 12.10
C GLY A 57 5.73 1.57 13.04
N ILE A 58 6.90 1.16 12.54
CA ILE A 58 8.15 1.13 13.33
C ILE A 58 8.63 2.56 13.65
N GLN A 59 8.39 3.55 12.77
CA GLN A 59 8.68 4.95 13.05
C GLN A 59 7.74 5.60 14.10
N PHE A 60 6.55 5.04 14.34
CA PHE A 60 5.63 5.49 15.39
C PHE A 60 5.78 4.73 16.72
N ALA A 61 6.66 3.74 16.79
CA ALA A 61 6.92 2.91 17.98
C ALA A 61 8.30 3.16 18.62
N ALA A 62 8.98 4.25 18.26
CA ALA A 62 10.30 4.64 18.78
C ALA A 62 10.22 5.90 19.64
#